data_AF-A0A0T9Y9Y8-F1
#
_entry.id   AF-A0A0T9Y9Y8-F1
#
_cell.length_a   1.000
_cell.length_b   1.000
_cell.length_c   1.000
_cell.angle_alpha   90.00
_cell.angle_beta   90.00
_cell.angle_gamma   90.00
#
_symmetry.space_group_name_H-M   'P 1'
#
loop_
_entity.id
_entity.type
_entity.pdbx_description
1 polymer ?
#
loop_
_entity_poly.entity_id
_entity_poly.type
_entity_poly.pdbx_seq_one_letter_code
_entity_poly.pdbx_strand_id
1 'polypeptide(L)'
;MVSRNYARNAQRYRDLYYRLHAEVDGPIDRVRRAVTEGGSEDAMLVRTSDHGDLLGAHGGLHQKWFNLYDEATRVPFVIARIGEKATQPRTVSAPTSHVDLVPTLLSAAGVDVDVVAAALAESFSEVHPLPGRDLMPVVDGASADEGRAIYLMTRDNVLEGDTGASLLSRQLGRIVNPPAPLRIKVPAHVAANFEGLVVRVDDTDAAGGAGHLWKLVRTFDDPATWTEPGVRHLATNGMGGDAYRTDPLDDQWELYDLTADPIEAYNRWTDPQLHELRQHLRMLLKQQRAVSVPERNQPWPYAHRLPPSGASNGLVRRVLGRFVR
;
A
#
# COMPACT_ATOMS: atom_id res chain seq x y z
N MET A 1 -16.54 -25.40 -9.27
CA MET A 1 -16.02 -25.05 -10.61
C MET A 1 -14.79 -24.14 -10.53
N VAL A 2 -14.84 -23.05 -9.74
CA VAL A 2 -13.71 -22.10 -9.54
C VAL A 2 -12.46 -22.76 -8.94
N SER A 3 -12.59 -23.50 -7.84
CA SER A 3 -11.45 -24.19 -7.19
C SER A 3 -10.70 -25.15 -8.12
N ARG A 4 -11.39 -25.90 -8.99
CA ARG A 4 -10.74 -26.78 -9.98
C ARG A 4 -9.97 -26.00 -11.06
N ASN A 5 -10.53 -24.88 -11.54
CA ASN A 5 -9.83 -24.02 -12.50
C ASN A 5 -8.59 -23.38 -11.88
N TYR A 6 -8.70 -22.95 -10.62
CA TYR A 6 -7.59 -22.42 -9.85
C TYR A 6 -6.47 -23.47 -9.71
N ALA A 7 -6.77 -24.65 -9.16
CA ALA A 7 -5.79 -25.72 -8.96
C ALA A 7 -5.07 -26.12 -10.25
N ARG A 8 -5.78 -26.13 -11.39
CA ARG A 8 -5.20 -26.47 -12.69
C ARG A 8 -4.25 -25.39 -13.23
N ASN A 9 -4.46 -24.11 -12.91
CA ASN A 9 -3.74 -23.00 -13.51
C ASN A 9 -2.75 -22.30 -12.55
N ALA A 10 -2.82 -22.57 -11.25
CA ALA A 10 -2.01 -21.89 -10.23
C ALA A 10 -0.51 -22.03 -10.47
N GLN A 11 -0.04 -23.19 -10.91
CA GLN A 11 1.38 -23.36 -11.25
C GLN A 11 1.77 -22.50 -12.46
N ARG A 12 0.98 -22.52 -13.52
CA ARG A 12 1.23 -21.72 -14.73
C ARG A 12 1.26 -20.22 -14.44
N TYR A 13 0.42 -19.74 -13.52
CA TYR A 13 0.45 -18.34 -13.08
C TYR A 13 1.75 -18.00 -12.34
N ARG A 14 2.18 -18.87 -11.40
CA ARG A 14 3.45 -18.72 -10.68
C ARG A 14 4.66 -18.78 -11.63
N ASP A 15 4.66 -19.71 -12.58
CA ASP A 15 5.71 -19.82 -13.60
C ASP A 15 5.81 -18.54 -14.45
N LEU A 16 4.67 -17.97 -14.85
CA LEU A 16 4.64 -16.69 -15.57
C LEU A 16 5.20 -15.56 -14.71
N TYR A 17 4.78 -15.46 -13.45
CA TYR A 17 5.24 -14.42 -12.53
C TYR A 17 6.76 -14.48 -12.30
N TYR A 18 7.31 -15.67 -12.04
CA TYR A 18 8.75 -15.86 -11.86
C TYR A 18 9.54 -15.65 -13.15
N ARG A 19 8.97 -16.02 -14.30
CA ARG A 19 9.59 -15.68 -15.58
C ARG A 19 9.68 -14.18 -15.77
N LEU A 20 8.63 -13.41 -15.47
CA LEU A 20 8.68 -11.94 -15.57
C LEU A 20 9.76 -11.33 -14.66
N HIS A 21 9.99 -11.91 -13.48
CA HIS A 21 11.09 -11.52 -12.59
C HIS A 21 12.46 -11.81 -13.22
N ALA A 22 12.65 -12.99 -13.81
CA ALA A 22 13.89 -13.33 -14.49
C ALA A 22 14.16 -12.43 -15.72
N GLU A 23 13.12 -12.12 -16.50
CA GLU A 23 13.24 -11.29 -17.70
C GLU A 23 13.54 -9.82 -17.36
N VAL A 24 13.06 -9.30 -16.21
CA VAL A 24 13.34 -7.91 -15.79
C VAL A 24 14.73 -7.73 -15.15
N ASP A 25 15.35 -8.80 -14.67
CA ASP A 25 16.67 -8.74 -14.01
C ASP A 25 17.76 -8.23 -14.96
N GLY A 26 17.76 -8.66 -16.23
CA GLY A 26 18.70 -8.20 -17.25
C GLY A 26 18.64 -6.68 -17.53
N PRO A 27 17.45 -6.11 -17.80
CA PRO A 27 17.27 -4.66 -17.88
C PRO A 27 17.71 -3.89 -16.62
N ILE A 28 17.42 -4.40 -15.42
CA ILE A 28 17.87 -3.79 -14.16
C ILE A 28 19.40 -3.80 -14.08
N ASP A 29 20.04 -4.93 -14.40
CA ASP A 29 21.49 -5.04 -14.41
C ASP A 29 22.14 -4.08 -15.43
N ARG A 30 21.50 -3.86 -16.59
CA ARG A 30 21.96 -2.86 -17.56
C ARG A 30 22.00 -1.46 -16.97
N VAL A 31 20.98 -1.05 -16.22
CA VAL A 31 20.95 0.26 -15.53
C VAL A 31 22.04 0.31 -14.48
N ARG A 32 22.17 -0.75 -13.66
CA ARG A 32 23.23 -0.86 -12.66
C ARG A 32 24.62 -0.69 -13.29
N ARG A 33 24.93 -1.43 -14.36
CA ARG A 33 26.22 -1.32 -15.08
C ARG A 33 26.42 0.05 -15.71
N ALA A 34 25.39 0.64 -16.29
CA ALA A 34 25.50 1.98 -16.86
C ALA A 34 25.92 3.01 -15.79
N VAL A 35 25.45 2.87 -14.55
CA VAL A 35 25.88 3.73 -13.43
C VAL A 35 27.28 3.34 -12.96
N THR A 36 27.54 2.06 -12.66
CA THR A 36 28.77 1.62 -11.99
C THR A 36 29.98 1.49 -12.91
N GLU A 37 29.79 1.13 -14.17
CA GLU A 37 30.83 0.94 -15.19
C GLU A 37 30.89 2.10 -16.18
N GLY A 38 29.81 2.89 -16.30
CA GLY A 38 29.71 4.03 -17.22
C GLY A 38 30.36 5.33 -16.73
N GLY A 39 31.14 5.29 -15.65
CA GLY A 39 31.96 6.42 -15.20
C GLY A 39 31.38 7.27 -14.06
N SER A 40 30.35 6.79 -13.35
CA SER A 40 29.94 7.47 -12.10
C SER A 40 30.97 7.15 -11.01
N GLU A 41 31.65 8.18 -10.51
CA GLU A 41 32.64 8.03 -9.43
C GLU A 41 31.99 7.93 -8.04
N ASP A 42 30.80 8.53 -7.87
CA ASP A 42 30.00 8.49 -6.65
C ASP A 42 28.51 8.40 -7.03
N ALA A 43 27.84 7.36 -6.56
CA ALA A 43 26.42 7.15 -6.82
C ALA A 43 25.77 6.25 -5.76
N MET A 44 24.49 6.50 -5.51
CA MET A 44 23.64 5.68 -4.67
C MET A 44 22.55 5.01 -5.51
N LEU A 45 22.53 3.68 -5.47
CA LEU A 45 21.53 2.84 -6.12
C LEU A 45 20.55 2.36 -5.05
N VAL A 46 19.26 2.56 -5.29
CA VAL A 46 18.19 2.02 -4.44
C VAL A 46 17.31 1.11 -5.27
N ARG A 47 17.17 -0.15 -4.85
CA ARG A 47 16.27 -1.14 -5.46
C ARG A 47 15.13 -1.43 -4.49
N THR A 48 13.91 -1.27 -4.97
CA THR A 48 12.70 -1.60 -4.21
C THR A 48 11.54 -2.03 -5.13
N SER A 49 10.41 -2.42 -4.56
CA SER A 49 9.11 -2.59 -5.24
C SER A 49 8.10 -1.62 -4.65
N ASP A 50 7.07 -1.20 -5.38
CA ASP A 50 5.98 -0.39 -4.83
C ASP A 50 5.09 -1.22 -3.88
N HIS A 51 4.84 -2.47 -4.23
CA HIS A 51 4.12 -3.45 -3.42
C HIS A 51 4.52 -4.88 -3.83
N GLY A 52 4.00 -5.89 -3.12
CA GLY A 52 4.13 -7.31 -3.46
C GLY A 52 2.89 -7.91 -4.13
N ASP A 53 2.77 -9.24 -4.17
CA ASP A 53 1.59 -9.96 -4.69
C ASP A 53 1.37 -11.23 -3.85
N LEU A 54 0.12 -11.49 -3.50
CA LEU A 54 -0.26 -12.69 -2.73
C LEU A 54 0.03 -13.98 -3.49
N LEU A 55 0.07 -13.99 -4.82
CA LEU A 55 0.41 -15.16 -5.65
C LEU A 55 -0.35 -16.45 -5.31
N GLY A 56 -1.55 -16.34 -4.76
CA GLY A 56 -2.35 -17.47 -4.31
C GLY A 56 -2.23 -17.83 -2.84
N ALA A 57 -1.55 -17.02 -2.02
CA ALA A 57 -1.47 -17.16 -0.56
C ALA A 57 -2.85 -16.97 0.10
N HIS A 58 -2.93 -17.29 1.40
CA HIS A 58 -4.10 -16.98 2.25
C HIS A 58 -5.45 -17.44 1.68
N GLY A 59 -5.51 -18.67 1.17
CA GLY A 59 -6.73 -19.25 0.61
C GLY A 59 -6.96 -18.99 -0.89
N GLY A 60 -5.89 -18.67 -1.63
CA GLY A 60 -5.94 -18.46 -3.08
C GLY A 60 -6.12 -17.01 -3.50
N LEU A 61 -5.79 -16.07 -2.60
CA LEU A 61 -5.88 -14.64 -2.86
C LEU A 61 -4.77 -14.22 -3.84
N HIS A 62 -5.10 -13.27 -4.72
CA HIS A 62 -4.21 -12.71 -5.72
C HIS A 62 -4.29 -11.19 -5.69
N GLN A 63 -3.28 -10.54 -6.26
CA GLN A 63 -3.10 -9.09 -6.18
C GLN A 63 -2.74 -8.66 -4.75
N LYS A 64 -2.87 -7.37 -4.49
CA LYS A 64 -2.34 -6.70 -3.29
C LYS A 64 -3.40 -5.96 -2.47
N TRP A 65 -4.54 -5.66 -3.09
CA TRP A 65 -5.56 -4.82 -2.47
C TRP A 65 -6.38 -5.64 -1.45
N PHE A 66 -7.20 -5.00 -0.59
CA PHE A 66 -8.04 -5.59 0.50
C PHE A 66 -7.35 -6.26 1.71
N ASN A 67 -6.05 -6.08 1.93
CA ASN A 67 -5.34 -6.68 3.07
C ASN A 67 -4.02 -5.94 3.36
N LEU A 68 -3.36 -6.34 4.45
CA LEU A 68 -2.01 -5.89 4.79
C LEU A 68 -1.02 -7.05 4.95
N TYR A 69 -1.23 -8.22 4.34
CA TYR A 69 -0.30 -9.35 4.46
C TYR A 69 1.11 -9.02 3.95
N ASP A 70 2.13 -9.68 4.49
CA ASP A 70 3.55 -9.46 4.18
C ASP A 70 3.83 -9.74 2.70
N GLU A 71 3.16 -10.72 2.07
CA GLU A 71 3.31 -10.94 0.62
C GLU A 71 2.90 -9.73 -0.22
N ALA A 72 2.04 -8.84 0.30
CA ALA A 72 1.62 -7.60 -0.36
C ALA A 72 2.42 -6.37 0.10
N THR A 73 2.88 -6.34 1.35
CA THR A 73 3.42 -5.12 1.99
C THR A 73 4.93 -5.16 2.26
N ARG A 74 5.52 -6.35 2.47
CA ARG A 74 6.95 -6.50 2.75
C ARG A 74 7.72 -6.71 1.45
N VAL A 75 8.28 -5.62 0.94
CA VAL A 75 9.01 -5.61 -0.34
C VAL A 75 10.52 -5.74 -0.17
N PRO A 76 11.27 -6.10 -1.23
CA PRO A 76 12.72 -5.95 -1.25
C PRO A 76 13.12 -4.48 -1.07
N PHE A 77 14.13 -4.20 -0.26
CA PHE A 77 14.71 -2.87 -0.13
C PHE A 77 16.23 -2.98 0.00
N VAL A 78 16.96 -2.52 -1.03
CA VAL A 78 18.42 -2.62 -1.09
C VAL A 78 18.99 -1.26 -1.45
N ILE A 79 19.97 -0.81 -0.67
CA ILE A 79 20.74 0.40 -0.90
C ILE A 79 22.20 -0.01 -1.16
N ALA A 80 22.79 0.51 -2.23
CA ALA A 80 24.21 0.36 -2.52
C ALA A 80 24.82 1.70 -2.93
N ARG A 81 25.90 2.13 -2.26
CA ARG A 81 26.72 3.27 -2.70
C ARG A 81 28.02 2.80 -3.31
N ILE A 82 28.48 3.51 -4.32
CA ILE A 82 29.82 3.40 -4.90
C ILE A 82 30.61 4.70 -4.61
N GLY A 83 31.92 4.68 -4.81
CA GLY A 83 32.80 5.83 -4.54
C GLY A 83 33.46 5.79 -3.17
N GLU A 84 33.88 6.94 -2.66
CA GLU A 84 34.64 7.03 -1.40
C GLU A 84 33.86 6.49 -0.19
N LYS A 85 32.52 6.62 -0.22
CA LYS A 85 31.59 6.13 0.82
C LYS A 85 30.87 4.85 0.41
N ALA A 86 31.54 3.98 -0.34
CA ALA A 86 30.96 2.72 -0.78
C ALA A 86 30.43 1.89 0.39
N THR A 87 29.21 1.37 0.23
CA THR A 87 28.56 0.54 1.26
C THR A 87 29.22 -0.83 1.35
N GLN A 88 29.32 -1.37 2.56
CA GLN A 88 29.71 -2.77 2.79
C GLN A 88 28.48 -3.68 2.84
N PRO A 89 28.59 -4.95 2.40
CA PRO A 89 27.49 -5.91 2.49
C PRO A 89 27.03 -6.09 3.94
N ARG A 90 25.74 -5.82 4.18
CA ARG A 90 25.10 -6.00 5.48
C ARG A 90 23.61 -6.28 5.28
N THR A 91 23.05 -7.10 6.16
CA THR A 91 21.60 -7.28 6.29
C THR A 91 21.12 -6.54 7.54
N VAL A 92 20.02 -5.80 7.41
CA VAL A 92 19.37 -5.10 8.52
C VAL A 92 18.01 -5.76 8.73
N SER A 93 17.76 -6.25 9.95
CA SER A 93 16.50 -6.90 10.34
C SER A 93 15.44 -5.92 10.85
N ALA A 94 15.87 -4.76 11.35
CA ALA A 94 14.99 -3.73 11.87
C ALA A 94 13.93 -3.31 10.82
N PRO A 95 12.66 -3.15 11.23
CA PRO A 95 11.60 -2.70 10.33
C PRO A 95 11.90 -1.32 9.71
N THR A 96 11.64 -1.19 8.41
CA THR A 96 11.69 0.07 7.65
C THR A 96 10.38 0.30 6.92
N SER A 97 10.19 1.51 6.38
CA SER A 97 9.02 1.87 5.58
C SER A 97 9.41 2.59 4.30
N HIS A 98 8.60 2.49 3.24
CA HIS A 98 8.82 3.25 2.00
C HIS A 98 8.89 4.76 2.21
N VAL A 99 8.20 5.28 3.23
CA VAL A 99 8.24 6.72 3.53
C VAL A 99 9.62 7.18 3.99
N ASP A 100 10.52 6.25 4.38
CA ASP A 100 11.91 6.53 4.73
C ASP A 100 12.77 6.85 3.50
N LEU A 101 12.33 6.48 2.29
CA LEU A 101 13.11 6.65 1.08
C LEU A 101 13.44 8.13 0.81
N VAL A 102 12.43 9.00 0.92
CA VAL A 102 12.59 10.44 0.66
C VAL A 102 13.59 11.10 1.64
N PRO A 103 13.41 11.03 2.97
CA PRO A 103 14.38 11.62 3.90
C PRO A 103 15.78 11.01 3.76
N THR A 104 15.89 9.71 3.48
CA THR A 104 17.18 9.05 3.24
C THR A 104 17.90 9.60 2.00
N LEU A 105 17.20 9.77 0.88
CA LEU A 105 17.78 10.31 -0.35
C LEU A 105 18.14 11.80 -0.22
N LEU A 106 17.35 12.59 0.52
CA LEU A 106 17.67 13.99 0.82
C LEU A 106 18.95 14.10 1.65
N SER A 107 19.07 13.27 2.70
CA SER A 107 20.28 13.18 3.53
C SER A 107 21.50 12.75 2.71
N ALA A 108 21.34 11.73 1.85
CA ALA A 108 22.39 11.29 0.94
C ALA A 108 22.88 12.40 -0.02
N ALA A 109 21.96 13.28 -0.44
CA ALA A 109 22.26 14.44 -1.27
C ALA A 109 22.79 15.66 -0.49
N GLY A 110 22.94 15.55 0.84
CA GLY A 110 23.37 16.66 1.70
C GLY A 110 22.34 17.79 1.83
N VAL A 111 21.07 17.48 1.59
CA VAL A 111 19.97 18.45 1.68
C VAL A 111 19.47 18.54 3.11
N ASP A 112 19.55 19.73 3.69
CA ASP A 112 18.93 20.05 4.98
C ASP A 112 17.42 20.23 4.79
N VAL A 113 16.66 19.28 5.33
CA VAL A 113 15.19 19.25 5.20
C VAL A 113 14.54 20.43 5.90
N ASP A 114 15.10 20.92 7.01
CA ASP A 114 14.52 22.04 7.77
C ASP A 114 14.69 23.36 7.01
N VAL A 115 15.86 23.55 6.38
CA VAL A 115 16.11 24.71 5.51
C VAL A 115 15.18 24.69 4.29
N VAL A 116 15.03 23.54 3.63
CA VAL A 116 14.13 23.40 2.48
C VAL A 116 12.67 23.61 2.89
N ALA A 117 12.24 23.05 4.02
CA ALA A 117 10.89 23.23 4.53
C ALA A 117 10.58 24.70 4.83
N ALA A 118 11.52 25.44 5.44
CA ALA A 118 11.37 26.87 5.69
C ALA A 118 11.21 27.68 4.38
N ALA A 119 12.02 27.38 3.36
CA ALA A 119 11.91 28.03 2.06
C ALA A 119 10.59 27.70 1.34
N LEU A 120 10.13 26.45 1.40
CA LEU A 120 8.84 26.04 0.82
C LEU A 120 7.68 26.73 1.54
N ALA A 121 7.76 26.92 2.85
CA ALA A 121 6.72 27.56 3.65
C ALA A 121 6.46 29.03 3.25
N GLU A 122 7.38 29.68 2.52
CA GLU A 122 7.16 31.03 1.98
C GLU A 122 6.12 31.07 0.85
N SER A 123 5.92 29.95 0.13
CA SER A 123 5.08 29.91 -1.08
C SER A 123 4.01 28.80 -1.07
N PHE A 124 4.16 27.79 -0.23
CA PHE A 124 3.19 26.69 -0.09
C PHE A 124 2.30 26.91 1.13
N SER A 125 1.00 26.64 0.96
CA SER A 125 0.01 26.75 2.04
C SER A 125 0.13 25.65 3.10
N GLU A 126 0.77 24.53 2.76
CA GLU A 126 1.00 23.39 3.65
C GLU A 126 2.41 22.85 3.45
N VAL A 127 3.21 22.83 4.52
CA VAL A 127 4.50 22.15 4.59
C VAL A 127 4.50 21.36 5.90
N HIS A 128 4.70 20.05 5.81
CA HIS A 128 4.69 19.16 6.96
C HIS A 128 6.03 18.43 7.06
N PRO A 129 6.45 18.04 8.28
CA PRO A 129 7.57 17.15 8.46
C PRO A 129 7.36 15.85 7.66
N LEU A 130 8.46 15.31 7.11
CA LEU A 130 8.43 14.02 6.44
C LEU A 130 8.08 12.92 7.47
N PRO A 131 7.13 12.01 7.17
CA PRO A 131 6.71 10.97 8.11
C PRO A 131 7.74 9.84 8.26
N GLY A 132 8.68 9.72 7.32
CA GLY A 132 9.76 8.74 7.37
C GLY A 132 10.97 9.21 8.16
N ARG A 133 11.91 8.29 8.39
CA ARG A 133 13.20 8.54 9.02
C ARG A 133 14.33 8.46 8.00
N ASP A 134 15.37 9.26 8.22
CA ASP A 134 16.64 9.14 7.50
C ASP A 134 17.35 7.84 7.90
N LEU A 135 17.63 6.98 6.93
CA LEU A 135 18.35 5.71 7.10
C LEU A 135 19.85 5.82 6.79
N MET A 136 20.35 6.98 6.37
CA MET A 136 21.78 7.17 6.06
C MET A 136 22.71 6.79 7.21
N PRO A 137 22.40 7.09 8.50
CA PRO A 137 23.22 6.60 9.60
C PRO A 137 23.38 5.06 9.61
N VAL A 138 22.30 4.32 9.29
CA VAL A 138 22.34 2.85 9.20
C VAL A 138 23.15 2.41 7.98
N VAL A 139 23.00 3.10 6.85
CA VAL A 139 23.78 2.88 5.61
C VAL A 139 25.28 3.14 5.85
N ASP A 140 25.62 4.09 6.71
CA ASP A 140 26.98 4.43 7.14
C ASP A 140 27.52 3.48 8.23
N GLY A 141 26.73 2.51 8.69
CA GLY A 141 27.17 1.45 9.60
C GLY A 141 26.64 1.53 11.03
N ALA A 142 25.81 2.52 11.38
CA ALA A 142 25.18 2.58 12.70
C ALA A 142 24.22 1.39 12.93
N SER A 143 23.92 1.14 14.21
CA SER A 143 22.87 0.18 14.60
C SER A 143 21.51 0.66 14.13
N ALA A 144 20.69 -0.23 13.59
CA ALA A 144 19.30 0.08 13.29
C ALA A 144 18.42 -0.02 14.54
N ASP A 145 17.36 0.78 14.59
CA ASP A 145 16.38 0.77 15.69
C ASP A 145 15.41 -0.42 15.53
N GLU A 146 15.73 -1.52 16.20
CA GLU A 146 14.92 -2.76 16.20
C GLU A 146 13.56 -2.60 16.90
N GLY A 147 13.39 -1.56 17.74
CA GLY A 147 12.15 -1.25 18.46
C GLY A 147 11.23 -0.29 17.70
N ARG A 148 11.63 0.15 16.50
CA ARG A 148 10.85 1.09 15.72
C ARG A 148 9.49 0.50 15.33
N ALA A 149 8.44 1.24 15.66
CA ALA A 149 7.10 0.96 15.16
C ALA A 149 6.92 1.47 13.72
N ILE A 150 6.40 0.63 12.84
CA ILE A 150 6.04 0.96 11.46
C ILE A 150 4.53 1.03 11.33
N TYR A 151 4.03 2.21 10.95
CA TYR A 151 2.63 2.44 10.66
C TYR A 151 2.36 2.33 9.17
N LEU A 152 1.31 1.60 8.80
CA LEU A 152 0.82 1.46 7.44
C LEU A 152 -0.65 1.87 7.40
N MET A 153 -1.08 2.53 6.33
CA MET A 153 -2.49 2.88 6.14
C MET A 153 -2.85 2.87 4.67
N THR A 154 -4.02 2.32 4.38
CA THR A 154 -4.74 2.52 3.12
C THR A 154 -6.11 3.11 3.45
N ARG A 155 -6.40 4.27 2.86
CA ARG A 155 -7.62 5.02 3.11
C ARG A 155 -8.11 5.59 1.78
N ASP A 156 -9.04 4.91 1.11
CA ASP A 156 -9.58 5.33 -0.20
C ASP A 156 -11.02 4.84 -0.42
N ASN A 157 -11.78 5.56 -1.26
CA ASN A 157 -13.10 5.13 -1.71
C ASN A 157 -12.97 4.42 -3.06
N VAL A 158 -12.99 3.10 -3.02
CA VAL A 158 -12.64 2.23 -4.16
C VAL A 158 -13.72 2.20 -5.24
N LEU A 159 -14.94 2.57 -4.87
CA LEU A 159 -16.07 2.65 -5.81
C LEU A 159 -16.07 3.95 -6.61
N GLU A 160 -15.14 4.86 -6.32
CA GLU A 160 -15.06 6.19 -6.92
C GLU A 160 -13.81 6.34 -7.81
N GLY A 161 -14.01 6.67 -9.09
CA GLY A 161 -12.92 6.97 -10.03
C GLY A 161 -12.39 5.83 -10.89
N ASP A 162 -12.74 4.56 -10.65
CA ASP A 162 -12.58 3.51 -11.68
C ASP A 162 -13.88 3.43 -12.49
N THR A 163 -13.77 3.03 -13.75
CA THR A 163 -14.97 2.81 -14.57
C THR A 163 -15.79 1.60 -14.09
N GLY A 164 -15.36 0.97 -13.00
CA GLY A 164 -15.88 -0.26 -12.45
C GLY A 164 -15.52 -1.47 -13.29
N ALA A 165 -14.71 -1.34 -14.35
CA ALA A 165 -14.50 -2.38 -15.35
C ALA A 165 -13.64 -3.55 -14.83
N SER A 166 -14.23 -4.74 -14.75
CA SER A 166 -13.50 -5.99 -14.47
C SER A 166 -12.45 -6.25 -15.55
N LEU A 167 -11.45 -7.09 -15.23
CA LEU A 167 -10.43 -7.55 -16.19
C LEU A 167 -11.04 -8.04 -17.51
N LEU A 168 -12.19 -8.71 -17.45
CA LEU A 168 -12.90 -9.24 -18.62
C LEU A 168 -13.58 -8.11 -19.43
N SER A 169 -14.06 -7.05 -18.77
CA SER A 169 -14.54 -5.83 -19.44
C SER A 169 -13.42 -5.06 -20.13
N ARG A 170 -12.24 -4.99 -19.50
CA ARG A 170 -11.04 -4.34 -20.06
C ARG A 170 -10.54 -5.07 -21.30
N GLN A 171 -10.55 -6.41 -21.29
CA GLN A 171 -10.23 -7.23 -22.46
C GLN A 171 -11.23 -7.06 -23.62
N LEU A 172 -12.49 -6.75 -23.31
CA LEU A 172 -13.54 -6.47 -24.31
C LEU A 172 -13.56 -5.00 -24.77
N GLY A 173 -12.60 -4.17 -24.35
CA GLY A 173 -12.57 -2.73 -24.66
C GLY A 173 -13.70 -1.92 -24.03
N ARG A 174 -14.46 -2.51 -23.09
CA ARG A 174 -15.57 -1.87 -22.37
C ARG A 174 -15.08 -1.27 -21.07
N ILE A 175 -14.18 -0.30 -21.23
CA ILE A 175 -13.52 0.41 -20.14
C ILE A 175 -14.37 1.58 -19.66
N VAL A 176 -15.53 1.89 -20.24
CA VAL A 176 -16.45 2.95 -19.76
C VAL A 176 -17.83 2.32 -19.60
N ASN A 177 -18.39 2.41 -18.39
CA ASN A 177 -19.70 1.87 -18.02
C ASN A 177 -19.88 0.36 -18.38
N PRO A 178 -19.04 -0.52 -17.81
CA PRO A 178 -19.11 -1.96 -18.01
C PRO A 178 -20.49 -2.50 -17.58
N PRO A 179 -21.09 -3.45 -18.32
CA PRO A 179 -22.35 -4.05 -17.90
C PRO A 179 -22.18 -4.73 -16.53
N ALA A 180 -23.20 -4.66 -15.67
CA ALA A 180 -23.18 -5.12 -14.27
C ALA A 180 -22.46 -6.46 -13.94
N PRO A 181 -22.50 -7.54 -14.77
CA PRO A 181 -21.72 -8.75 -14.49
C PRO A 181 -20.20 -8.58 -14.65
N LEU A 182 -19.77 -7.54 -15.35
CA LEU A 182 -18.37 -7.18 -15.59
C LEU A 182 -17.92 -6.01 -14.73
N ARG A 183 -18.65 -5.69 -13.65
CA ARG A 183 -18.22 -4.70 -12.67
C ARG A 183 -17.37 -5.31 -11.55
N ILE A 184 -16.42 -4.56 -11.00
CA ILE A 184 -15.83 -4.86 -9.69
C ILE A 184 -16.97 -4.81 -8.67
N LYS A 185 -17.14 -5.88 -7.89
CA LYS A 185 -18.18 -6.00 -6.88
C LYS A 185 -17.51 -6.07 -5.52
N VAL A 186 -17.75 -5.07 -4.69
CA VAL A 186 -17.45 -5.13 -3.26
C VAL A 186 -18.73 -5.57 -2.56
N PRO A 187 -18.70 -6.57 -1.65
CA PRO A 187 -19.86 -6.93 -0.85
C PRO A 187 -20.31 -5.74 0.02
N ALA A 188 -21.62 -5.57 0.19
CA ALA A 188 -22.25 -4.36 0.76
C ALA A 188 -21.92 -4.04 2.23
N HIS A 189 -21.08 -4.84 2.90
CA HIS A 189 -20.79 -4.72 4.35
C HIS A 189 -19.34 -5.05 4.67
N VAL A 190 -18.42 -4.70 3.78
CA VAL A 190 -16.99 -4.92 3.98
C VAL A 190 -16.31 -3.56 4.02
N ALA A 191 -15.63 -3.29 5.13
CA ALA A 191 -14.76 -2.14 5.26
C ALA A 191 -13.58 -2.26 4.29
N ALA A 192 -13.21 -1.15 3.66
CA ALA A 192 -12.19 -1.11 2.61
C ALA A 192 -10.93 -0.34 3.01
N ASN A 193 -10.92 0.24 4.22
CA ASN A 193 -9.77 0.95 4.76
C ASN A 193 -9.07 0.06 5.77
N PHE A 194 -7.74 0.13 5.75
CA PHE A 194 -6.88 -0.69 6.59
C PHE A 194 -5.83 0.20 7.23
N GLU A 195 -5.59 0.02 8.52
CA GLU A 195 -4.39 0.53 9.20
C GLU A 195 -3.65 -0.62 9.87
N GLY A 196 -2.34 -0.52 9.94
CA GLY A 196 -1.47 -1.57 10.46
C GLY A 196 -0.32 -1.01 11.29
N LEU A 197 0.12 -1.80 12.25
CA LEU A 197 1.29 -1.53 13.08
C LEU A 197 2.19 -2.76 13.08
N VAL A 198 3.46 -2.60 12.70
CA VAL A 198 4.51 -3.63 12.85
C VAL A 198 5.54 -3.12 13.85
N VAL A 199 5.75 -3.84 14.95
CA VAL A 199 6.65 -3.40 16.03
C VAL A 199 7.14 -4.59 16.84
N ARG A 200 8.38 -4.52 17.33
CA ARG A 200 8.90 -5.48 18.30
C ARG A 200 8.41 -5.12 19.69
N VAL A 201 7.93 -6.10 20.45
CA VAL A 201 7.43 -5.87 21.82
C VAL A 201 8.13 -6.81 22.78
N ASP A 202 8.82 -6.26 23.78
CA ASP A 202 9.42 -7.06 24.85
C ASP A 202 8.40 -7.37 25.96
N ASP A 203 8.62 -8.42 26.75
CA ASP A 203 7.74 -8.75 27.89
C ASP A 203 7.74 -7.65 28.96
N THR A 204 8.76 -6.79 28.97
CA THR A 204 8.80 -5.59 29.83
C THR A 204 7.84 -4.50 29.38
N ASP A 205 7.46 -4.47 28.09
CA ASP A 205 6.55 -3.47 27.52
C ASP A 205 5.09 -3.91 27.60
N ALA A 206 4.84 -5.21 27.38
CA ALA A 206 3.54 -5.84 27.55
C ALA A 206 3.68 -7.35 27.74
N ALA A 207 2.92 -7.93 28.69
CA ALA A 207 2.91 -9.37 28.89
C ALA A 207 2.49 -10.11 27.61
N GLY A 208 3.31 -11.08 27.20
CA GLY A 208 3.12 -11.85 25.98
C GLY A 208 3.82 -11.27 24.74
N GLY A 209 4.60 -10.18 24.90
CA GLY A 209 5.42 -9.62 23.83
C GLY A 209 6.60 -10.51 23.42
N ALA A 210 7.27 -11.14 24.40
CA ALA A 210 8.38 -12.09 24.23
C ALA A 210 9.59 -11.60 23.39
N GLY A 211 9.72 -10.29 23.14
CA GLY A 211 10.73 -9.72 22.24
C GLY A 211 10.45 -10.01 20.76
N HIS A 212 9.24 -10.50 20.46
CA HIS A 212 8.82 -10.87 19.12
C HIS A 212 8.39 -9.64 18.32
N LEU A 213 8.51 -9.76 16.99
CA LEU A 213 7.94 -8.83 16.03
C LEU A 213 6.45 -9.14 15.84
N TRP A 214 5.60 -8.19 16.19
CA TRP A 214 4.15 -8.30 16.11
C TRP A 214 3.58 -7.42 15.01
N LYS A 215 2.48 -7.88 14.42
CA LYS A 215 1.70 -7.12 13.46
C LYS A 215 0.24 -7.06 13.88
N LEU A 216 -0.25 -5.85 14.10
CA LEU A 216 -1.66 -5.56 14.37
C LEU A 216 -2.27 -4.94 13.12
N VAL A 217 -3.38 -5.48 12.64
CA VAL A 217 -4.14 -4.93 11.51
C VAL A 217 -5.54 -4.58 11.98
N ARG A 218 -6.01 -3.41 11.57
CA ARG A 218 -7.38 -2.95 11.74
C ARG A 218 -8.00 -2.68 10.38
N THR A 219 -9.10 -3.34 10.12
CA THR A 219 -9.99 -3.05 9.00
C THR A 219 -11.12 -2.19 9.53
N PHE A 220 -11.30 -1.01 8.98
CA PHE A 220 -12.25 -0.03 9.51
C PHE A 220 -13.01 0.69 8.40
N ASP A 221 -14.16 1.22 8.77
CA ASP A 221 -14.92 2.10 7.90
C ASP A 221 -14.70 3.57 8.28
N ASP A 222 -14.69 4.43 7.27
CA ASP A 222 -14.46 5.86 7.46
C ASP A 222 -15.54 6.70 6.78
N PRO A 223 -16.49 7.26 7.56
CA PRO A 223 -17.55 8.11 7.05
C PRO A 223 -17.08 9.32 6.23
N ALA A 224 -15.87 9.83 6.47
CA ALA A 224 -15.33 10.95 5.70
C ALA A 224 -14.96 10.56 4.25
N THR A 225 -14.86 9.27 3.95
CA THR A 225 -14.57 8.73 2.60
C THR A 225 -15.78 8.09 1.95
N TRP A 226 -16.97 8.23 2.54
CA TRP A 226 -18.19 7.69 1.93
C TRP A 226 -18.53 8.38 0.61
N THR A 227 -19.28 7.68 -0.25
CA THR A 227 -19.76 8.21 -1.54
C THR A 227 -20.51 9.53 -1.37
N GLU A 228 -21.21 9.70 -0.25
CA GLU A 228 -21.66 11.00 0.25
C GLU A 228 -21.08 11.16 1.67
N PRO A 229 -19.97 11.92 1.82
CA PRO A 229 -19.24 12.01 3.08
C PRO A 229 -20.13 12.35 4.27
N GLY A 230 -20.08 11.51 5.31
CA GLY A 230 -20.87 11.65 6.54
C GLY A 230 -22.37 11.39 6.40
N VAL A 231 -22.87 11.06 5.19
CA VAL A 231 -24.30 10.84 4.94
C VAL A 231 -24.58 9.37 4.62
N ARG A 232 -23.97 8.85 3.55
CA ARG A 232 -24.17 7.45 3.12
C ARG A 232 -23.08 6.97 2.17
N HIS A 233 -22.77 5.69 2.26
CA HIS A 233 -21.84 5.01 1.36
C HIS A 233 -22.60 4.11 0.37
N LEU A 234 -22.26 4.19 -0.91
CA LEU A 234 -22.78 3.28 -1.93
C LEU A 234 -22.21 1.88 -1.66
N ALA A 235 -23.03 0.96 -1.18
CA ALA A 235 -22.61 -0.36 -0.76
C ALA A 235 -22.63 -1.38 -1.92
N THR A 236 -23.56 -1.24 -2.86
CA THR A 236 -23.59 -2.03 -4.10
C THR A 236 -24.31 -1.29 -5.22
N ASN A 237 -23.88 -1.49 -6.46
CA ASN A 237 -24.48 -0.91 -7.67
C ASN A 237 -24.84 -1.99 -8.71
N GLY A 238 -25.37 -3.11 -8.21
CA GLY A 238 -25.65 -4.32 -8.97
C GLY A 238 -26.95 -4.29 -9.78
N MET A 239 -27.36 -5.46 -10.29
CA MET A 239 -28.55 -5.62 -11.15
C MET A 239 -29.88 -5.23 -10.44
N GLY A 240 -29.86 -5.09 -9.11
CA GLY A 240 -30.99 -4.63 -8.29
C GLY A 240 -31.02 -3.13 -8.00
N GLY A 241 -30.13 -2.33 -8.61
CA GLY A 241 -29.98 -0.90 -8.35
C GLY A 241 -28.94 -0.57 -7.28
N ASP A 242 -28.82 0.73 -6.99
CA ASP A 242 -27.92 1.24 -5.97
C ASP A 242 -28.49 0.97 -4.58
N ALA A 243 -27.69 0.34 -3.72
CA ALA A 243 -27.98 0.23 -2.29
C ALA A 243 -26.94 1.00 -1.49
N TYR A 244 -27.41 1.78 -0.53
CA TYR A 244 -26.58 2.62 0.32
C TYR A 244 -26.63 2.13 1.76
N ARG A 245 -25.55 2.34 2.52
CA ARG A 245 -25.56 2.25 3.99
C ARG A 245 -25.34 3.62 4.61
N THR A 246 -25.96 3.83 5.76
CA THR A 246 -25.90 5.07 6.55
C THR A 246 -25.14 4.90 7.85
N ASP A 247 -24.89 3.65 8.27
CA ASP A 247 -24.19 3.34 9.51
C ASP A 247 -22.76 2.87 9.21
N PRO A 248 -21.78 3.27 10.06
CA PRO A 248 -20.42 2.78 9.96
C PRO A 248 -20.33 1.30 10.34
N LEU A 249 -19.38 0.61 9.71
CA LEU A 249 -19.09 -0.78 10.04
C LEU A 249 -18.20 -0.83 11.28
N ASP A 250 -18.44 -1.84 12.12
CA ASP A 250 -17.57 -2.13 13.25
C ASP A 250 -16.15 -2.47 12.79
N ASP A 251 -15.17 -2.03 13.56
CA ASP A 251 -13.77 -2.37 13.32
C ASP A 251 -13.54 -3.88 13.42
N GLN A 252 -12.81 -4.42 12.46
CA GLN A 252 -12.29 -5.79 12.50
C GLN A 252 -10.79 -5.76 12.72
N TRP A 253 -10.28 -6.78 13.42
CA TRP A 253 -8.91 -6.80 13.89
C TRP A 253 -8.26 -8.15 13.65
N GLU A 254 -6.98 -8.10 13.30
CA GLU A 254 -6.12 -9.26 13.11
C GLU A 254 -4.79 -9.01 13.85
N LEU A 255 -4.24 -10.07 14.45
CA LEU A 255 -2.99 -10.00 15.20
C LEU A 255 -2.11 -11.19 14.82
N TYR A 256 -0.87 -10.92 14.41
CA TYR A 256 0.09 -11.93 13.99
C TYR A 256 1.41 -11.77 14.73
N ASP A 257 1.98 -12.89 15.14
CA ASP A 257 3.34 -12.99 15.66
C ASP A 257 4.26 -13.31 14.47
N LEU A 258 4.92 -12.31 13.89
CA LEU A 258 5.77 -12.51 12.71
C LEU A 258 7.06 -13.26 13.03
N THR A 259 7.40 -13.43 14.31
CA THR A 259 8.58 -14.19 14.74
C THR A 259 8.28 -15.68 14.77
N ALA A 260 7.14 -16.07 15.35
CA ALA A 260 6.71 -17.46 15.41
C ALA A 260 5.92 -17.91 14.17
N ASP A 261 5.24 -16.99 13.48
CA ASP A 261 4.37 -17.20 12.33
C ASP A 261 4.68 -16.17 11.22
N PRO A 262 5.84 -16.29 10.54
CA PRO A 262 6.28 -15.34 9.52
C PRO A 262 5.43 -15.34 8.24
N ILE A 263 4.47 -16.27 8.12
CA ILE A 263 3.56 -16.39 6.99
C ILE A 263 2.14 -15.95 7.35
N GLU A 264 1.92 -15.44 8.57
CA GLU A 264 0.63 -14.90 9.04
C GLU A 264 -0.53 -15.91 8.90
N ALA A 265 -0.27 -17.19 9.15
CA ALA A 265 -1.26 -18.25 9.01
C ALA A 265 -2.29 -18.26 10.15
N TYR A 266 -1.93 -17.73 11.33
CA TYR A 266 -2.74 -17.85 12.55
C TYR A 266 -3.06 -16.47 13.14
N ASN A 267 -4.28 -15.99 12.93
CA ASN A 267 -4.79 -14.79 13.59
C ASN A 267 -4.99 -15.05 15.09
N ARG A 268 -4.22 -14.36 15.93
CA ARG A 268 -4.23 -14.44 17.40
C ARG A 268 -5.09 -13.37 18.06
N TRP A 269 -5.88 -12.60 17.31
CA TRP A 269 -6.65 -11.48 17.85
C TRP A 269 -7.60 -11.89 18.98
N THR A 270 -8.17 -13.09 18.95
CA THR A 270 -9.12 -13.57 19.97
C THR A 270 -8.45 -14.27 21.16
N ASP A 271 -7.12 -14.37 21.18
CA ASP A 271 -6.39 -15.05 22.23
C ASP A 271 -6.55 -14.31 23.58
N PRO A 272 -7.16 -14.94 24.60
CA PRO A 272 -7.35 -14.31 25.90
C PRO A 272 -6.03 -14.03 26.64
N GLN A 273 -4.96 -14.79 26.36
CA GLN A 273 -3.66 -14.60 27.01
C GLN A 273 -2.93 -13.35 26.52
N LEU A 274 -3.26 -12.87 25.33
CA LEU A 274 -2.65 -11.68 24.71
C LEU A 274 -3.46 -10.40 24.97
N HIS A 275 -4.21 -10.33 26.07
CA HIS A 275 -5.04 -9.16 26.38
C HIS A 275 -4.21 -7.89 26.57
N GLU A 276 -3.16 -7.95 27.41
CA GLU A 276 -2.29 -6.79 27.67
C GLU A 276 -1.52 -6.36 26.42
N LEU A 277 -0.97 -7.32 25.68
CA LEU A 277 -0.33 -7.06 24.38
C LEU A 277 -1.27 -6.34 23.40
N ARG A 278 -2.53 -6.79 23.27
CA ARG A 278 -3.52 -6.12 22.40
C ARG A 278 -3.81 -4.69 22.85
N GLN A 279 -3.92 -4.44 24.15
CA GLN A 279 -4.11 -3.08 24.67
C GLN A 279 -2.91 -2.19 24.35
N HIS A 280 -1.70 -2.70 24.58
CA HIS A 280 -0.45 -2.02 24.27
C HIS A 280 -0.33 -1.67 22.78
N LEU A 281 -0.52 -2.64 21.89
CA LEU A 281 -0.44 -2.43 20.44
C LEU A 281 -1.49 -1.46 19.92
N ARG A 282 -2.72 -1.47 20.46
CA ARG A 282 -3.77 -0.48 20.08
C ARG A 282 -3.41 0.93 20.50
N MET A 283 -2.79 1.09 21.68
CA MET A 283 -2.29 2.38 22.14
C MET A 283 -1.17 2.87 21.22
N LEU A 284 -0.19 2.02 20.91
CA LEU A 284 0.89 2.36 19.97
C LEU A 284 0.34 2.72 18.58
N LEU A 285 -0.62 1.95 18.06
CA LEU A 285 -1.25 2.23 16.76
C LEU A 285 -1.88 3.63 16.76
N LYS A 286 -2.60 4.00 17.83
CA LYS A 286 -3.19 5.33 17.97
C LYS A 286 -2.13 6.43 18.01
N GLN A 287 -1.03 6.21 18.74
CA GLN A 287 0.09 7.17 18.82
C GLN A 287 0.78 7.33 17.46
N GLN A 288 1.12 6.22 16.80
CA GLN A 288 1.81 6.26 15.50
C GLN A 288 0.94 6.90 14.42
N ARG A 289 -0.37 6.61 14.38
CA ARG A 289 -1.29 7.31 13.47
C ARG A 289 -1.24 8.82 13.65
N ALA A 290 -1.26 9.32 14.89
CA ALA A 290 -1.24 10.76 15.17
C ALA A 290 0.07 11.43 14.72
N VAL A 291 1.19 10.70 14.76
CA VAL A 291 2.50 11.20 14.32
C VAL A 291 2.66 11.08 12.80
N SER A 292 2.18 10.00 12.19
CA SER A 292 2.40 9.70 10.77
C SER A 292 1.39 10.38 9.84
N VAL A 293 0.22 10.78 10.33
CA VAL A 293 -0.83 11.43 9.54
C VAL A 293 -1.01 12.86 10.07
N PRO A 294 -0.30 13.86 9.51
CA PRO A 294 -0.44 15.23 9.96
C PRO A 294 -1.86 15.74 9.69
N GLU A 295 -2.40 16.52 10.64
CA GLU A 295 -3.62 17.28 10.40
C GLU A 295 -3.32 18.38 9.37
N ARG A 296 -4.18 18.47 8.34
CA ARG A 296 -4.08 19.52 7.32
C ARG A 296 -4.54 20.85 7.88
N ASN A 297 -3.83 21.93 7.54
CA ASN A 297 -4.22 23.30 7.89
C ASN A 297 -5.54 23.68 7.20
N GLN A 298 -5.73 23.20 5.97
CA GLN A 298 -6.98 23.33 5.23
C GLN A 298 -7.34 21.96 4.61
N PRO A 299 -8.20 21.17 5.27
CA PRO A 299 -8.63 19.90 4.70
C PRO A 299 -9.38 20.17 3.39
N TRP A 300 -8.82 19.67 2.29
CA TRP A 300 -9.51 19.71 0.99
C TRP A 300 -10.82 18.93 1.12
N PRO A 301 -11.94 19.46 0.59
CA PRO A 301 -13.16 18.67 0.50
C PRO A 301 -12.86 17.41 -0.32
N TYR A 302 -13.44 16.28 0.08
CA TYR A 302 -13.30 15.03 -0.66
C TYR A 302 -13.70 15.27 -2.13
N ALA A 303 -12.74 15.16 -3.04
CA ALA A 303 -12.95 15.46 -4.45
C ALA A 303 -13.68 14.29 -5.11
N HIS A 304 -14.94 14.50 -5.51
CA HIS A 304 -15.69 13.46 -6.20
C HIS A 304 -14.99 13.07 -7.51
N ARG A 305 -14.57 11.81 -7.63
CA ARG A 305 -13.93 11.32 -8.87
C ARG A 305 -15.02 10.92 -9.85
N LEU A 306 -15.37 11.85 -10.75
CA LEU A 306 -16.26 11.54 -11.86
C LEU A 306 -15.57 10.53 -12.79
N PRO A 307 -16.25 9.45 -13.23
CA PRO A 307 -15.70 8.57 -14.25
C PRO A 307 -15.42 9.39 -15.52
N PRO A 308 -14.36 9.07 -16.28
CA PRO A 308 -14.07 9.77 -17.52
C PRO A 308 -15.32 9.77 -18.40
N SER A 309 -15.82 10.95 -18.74
CA SER A 309 -16.95 11.10 -19.64
C SER A 309 -16.56 10.44 -20.96
N GLY A 310 -17.19 9.32 -21.30
CA GLY A 310 -16.98 8.71 -22.60
C GLY A 310 -17.22 9.78 -23.64
N ALA A 311 -16.24 10.04 -24.52
CA ALA A 311 -16.50 10.81 -25.71
C ALA A 311 -17.67 10.10 -26.39
N SER A 312 -18.85 10.73 -26.40
CA SER A 312 -19.97 10.30 -27.21
C SER A 312 -19.51 10.49 -28.64
N ASN A 313 -18.77 9.52 -29.18
CA ASN A 313 -18.43 9.48 -30.57
C ASN A 313 -19.76 9.39 -31.29
N GLY A 314 -20.18 10.55 -31.80
CA GLY A 314 -21.47 10.77 -32.40
C GLY A 314 -21.67 9.82 -33.58
N LEU A 315 -22.27 8.68 -33.31
CA LEU A 315 -22.87 7.83 -34.35
C LEU A 315 -23.94 8.64 -35.10
N VAL A 316 -24.57 9.62 -34.43
CA VAL A 316 -25.54 10.56 -35.02
C VAL A 316 -24.90 11.51 -36.04
N ARG A 317 -23.61 11.88 -35.90
CA ARG A 317 -22.95 12.81 -36.85
C ARG A 317 -22.46 12.12 -38.14
N ARG A 318 -22.28 10.78 -38.14
CA ARG A 318 -21.90 10.02 -39.34
C ARG A 318 -23.07 9.63 -40.24
N VAL A 319 -24.30 9.63 -39.73
CA VAL A 319 -25.49 9.29 -40.55
C VAL A 319 -26.09 10.54 -41.20
N LEU A 320 -26.05 11.70 -40.53
CA LEU A 320 -26.61 12.96 -41.07
C LEU A 320 -25.68 13.71 -42.05
N GLY A 321 -24.38 13.41 -42.07
CA GLY A 321 -23.43 13.99 -43.05
C GLY A 321 -23.49 13.37 -44.45
N ARG A 322 -24.34 12.36 -44.67
CA ARG A 322 -24.44 11.63 -45.95
C ARG A 322 -25.72 11.93 -46.75
N PHE A 323 -26.59 12.80 -46.25
CA PHE A 323 -27.86 13.19 -46.90
C PHE A 323 -27.95 14.67 -47.29
N VAL A 324 -26.84 15.40 -47.30
CA VAL A 324 -26.77 16.73 -47.93
C VAL A 324 -25.59 16.75 -48.90
N ARG A 325 -25.87 16.31 -50.13
CA ARG A 325 -25.20 16.72 -51.36
C ARG A 325 -26.23 16.70 -52.47
#